data_AF-A0A7W2AHF1-F1
#
_entry.id   AF-A0A7W2AHF1-F1
#
_cell.length_a   1.000
_cell.length_b   1.000
_cell.length_c   1.000
_cell.angle_alpha   90.00
_cell.angle_beta   90.00
_cell.angle_gamma   90.00
#
_symmetry.space_group_name_H-M   'P 1'
#
loop_
_entity.id
_entity.type
_entity.pdbx_description
1 polymer ?
#
loop_
_entity_poly.entity_id
_entity_poly.type
_entity_poly.pdbx_seq_one_letter_code
_entity_poly.pdbx_strand_id
1 'polypeptide(L)'
;MLKVLVEGQMEQVQPFLSDLKQRSQIELLKNEIKENQMEVNEGIRVVCYVDHKPERRVKTIKLHLADGTQIQLPLMDLIEVEMEKGVRILAGRSYDIFA
;
A
#
# COMPACT_ATOMS: atom_id res chain seq x y z
N MET A 1 -13.73 2.92 -2.92
CA MET A 1 -14.12 1.50 -2.95
C MET A 1 -14.18 0.95 -4.37
N LEU A 2 -13.36 -0.08 -4.63
CA LEU A 2 -13.35 -0.87 -5.85
C LEU A 2 -13.87 -2.29 -5.54
N LYS A 3 -14.55 -2.89 -6.52
CA LYS A 3 -14.93 -4.30 -6.49
C LYS A 3 -13.98 -5.06 -7.41
N VAL A 4 -13.23 -6.00 -6.86
CA VAL A 4 -12.25 -6.83 -7.58
C VAL A 4 -12.75 -8.27 -7.58
N LEU A 5 -12.82 -8.89 -8.74
CA LEU A 5 -13.11 -10.31 -8.90
C LEU A 5 -11.80 -11.05 -9.16
N VAL A 6 -11.52 -12.05 -8.33
CA VAL A 6 -10.34 -12.91 -8.47
C VAL A 6 -10.84 -14.32 -8.74
N GLU A 7 -10.41 -14.91 -9.86
CA GLU A 7 -10.79 -16.27 -10.26
C GLU A 7 -9.53 -17.10 -10.46
N GLY A 8 -9.53 -18.35 -10.00
CA GLY A 8 -8.39 -19.25 -10.15
C GLY A 8 -8.44 -20.43 -9.19
N GLN A 9 -7.40 -21.27 -9.21
CA GLN A 9 -7.31 -22.39 -8.28
C GLN A 9 -7.10 -21.91 -6.84
N MET A 10 -7.67 -22.61 -5.86
CA MET A 10 -7.60 -22.22 -4.44
C MET A 10 -6.16 -21.98 -3.96
N GLU A 11 -5.24 -22.87 -4.38
CA GLU A 11 -3.82 -22.83 -4.08
C GLU A 11 -3.11 -21.58 -4.62
N GLN A 12 -3.67 -20.92 -5.64
CA GLN A 12 -3.12 -19.71 -6.24
C GLN A 12 -3.82 -18.45 -5.72
N VAL A 13 -5.14 -18.53 -5.52
CA VAL A 13 -5.97 -17.41 -5.08
C VAL A 13 -5.71 -17.09 -3.61
N GLN A 14 -5.53 -18.08 -2.74
CA GLN A 14 -5.30 -17.82 -1.30
C GLN A 14 -3.99 -17.07 -1.03
N PRO A 15 -2.82 -17.43 -1.63
CA PRO A 15 -1.61 -16.63 -1.51
C PRO A 15 -1.80 -15.22 -2.07
N PHE A 16 -2.41 -15.08 -3.24
CA PHE A 16 -2.67 -13.77 -3.83
C PHE A 16 -3.49 -12.86 -2.91
N LEU A 17 -4.54 -13.38 -2.28
CA LEU A 17 -5.37 -12.63 -1.33
C LEU A 17 -4.60 -12.24 -0.06
N SER A 18 -3.67 -13.10 0.39
CA SER A 18 -2.79 -12.81 1.52
C SER A 18 -1.85 -11.65 1.19
N ASP A 19 -1.22 -11.68 0.01
CA ASP A 19 -0.37 -10.59 -0.48
C ASP A 19 -1.16 -9.30 -0.65
N LEU A 20 -2.39 -9.39 -1.18
CA LEU A 20 -3.27 -8.24 -1.36
C LEU A 20 -3.59 -7.53 -0.04
N LYS A 21 -3.82 -8.30 1.04
CA LYS A 21 -4.07 -7.77 2.40
C LYS A 21 -2.85 -7.09 3.03
N GLN A 22 -1.64 -7.51 2.65
CA GLN A 22 -0.40 -6.96 3.20
C GLN A 22 0.02 -5.64 2.55
N ARG A 23 -0.52 -5.31 1.37
CA ARG A 23 -0.19 -4.07 0.66
C ARG A 23 -0.78 -2.87 1.39
N SER A 24 0.09 -1.96 1.85
CA SER A 24 -0.33 -0.74 2.55
C SER A 24 -1.26 0.18 1.74
N GLN A 25 -1.25 0.03 0.42
CA GLN A 25 -2.07 0.80 -0.52
C GLN A 25 -3.47 0.22 -0.71
N ILE A 26 -3.76 -0.93 -0.11
CA ILE A 26 -5.03 -1.64 -0.28
C ILE A 26 -5.55 -2.01 1.09
N GLU A 27 -6.71 -1.46 1.43
CA GLU A 27 -7.49 -1.92 2.57
C GLU A 27 -8.58 -2.88 2.07
N LEU A 28 -8.49 -4.15 2.44
CA LEU A 28 -9.53 -5.13 2.13
C LEU A 28 -10.65 -5.03 3.16
N LEU A 29 -11.80 -4.51 2.75
CA LEU A 29 -12.96 -4.30 3.63
C LEU A 29 -13.75 -5.59 3.83
N LYS A 30 -13.92 -6.35 2.75
CA LYS A 30 -14.69 -7.60 2.74
C LYS A 30 -14.23 -8.49 1.58
N ASN A 31 -14.24 -9.79 1.79
CA ASN A 31 -14.19 -10.76 0.71
C ASN A 31 -15.35 -11.75 0.82
N GLU A 32 -15.89 -12.16 -0.33
CA GLU A 32 -16.93 -13.17 -0.44
C GLU A 32 -16.42 -14.27 -1.37
N ILE A 33 -16.27 -15.48 -0.84
CA ILE A 33 -15.94 -16.65 -1.62
C ILE A 33 -17.25 -17.18 -2.21
N LYS A 34 -17.30 -17.26 -3.54
CA LYS A 34 -18.36 -17.95 -4.27
C LYS A 34 -17.76 -19.25 -4.79
N GLU A 35 -18.10 -20.35 -4.15
CA GLU A 35 -17.83 -21.68 -4.69
C GLU A 35 -18.77 -21.92 -5.87
N ASN A 36 -18.22 -22.29 -7.02
CA ASN A 36 -19.05 -22.82 -8.10
C ASN A 36 -19.58 -24.18 -7.63
N GLN A 37 -20.87 -24.27 -7.32
CA GLN A 37 -21.53 -25.50 -6.86
C GLN A 37 -21.76 -26.52 -8.00
N MET A 38 -21.04 -26.43 -9.11
CA MET A 38 -21.15 -27.35 -10.23
C MET A 38 -19.75 -27.75 -10.68
N GLU A 39 -19.44 -29.04 -10.45
CA GLU A 39 -18.29 -29.78 -10.97
C GLU A 39 -16.95 -29.71 -10.19
N VAL A 40 -16.38 -30.92 -10.04
CA VAL A 40 -15.28 -31.33 -9.13
C VAL A 40 -13.91 -30.71 -9.49
N ASN A 41 -13.86 -29.77 -10.43
CA ASN A 41 -12.60 -29.23 -10.98
C ASN A 41 -12.59 -27.71 -11.22
N GLU A 42 -13.63 -26.98 -10.82
CA GLU A 42 -13.71 -25.55 -11.12
C GLU A 42 -13.11 -24.69 -10.01
N GLY A 43 -12.22 -23.79 -10.41
CA GLY A 43 -11.53 -22.85 -9.52
C GLY A 43 -12.49 -21.97 -8.71
N ILE A 44 -11.95 -21.32 -7.69
CA ILE A 44 -12.72 -20.45 -6.80
C ILE A 44 -12.87 -19.05 -7.38
N ARG A 45 -14.00 -18.41 -7.06
CA ARG A 45 -14.26 -16.99 -7.37
C ARG A 45 -14.36 -16.21 -6.08
N VAL A 46 -13.50 -15.21 -5.91
CA VAL A 46 -13.50 -14.36 -4.72
C VAL A 46 -13.80 -12.92 -5.13
N VAL A 47 -14.90 -12.39 -4.60
CA VAL A 47 -15.25 -10.98 -4.73
C VAL A 47 -14.64 -10.22 -3.57
N CYS A 48 -13.72 -9.32 -3.86
CA CYS A 48 -13.06 -8.46 -2.88
C CYS A 48 -13.58 -7.03 -3.01
N TYR A 49 -13.93 -6.43 -1.88
CA TYR A 49 -14.23 -5.01 -1.75
C TYR A 49 -13.01 -4.32 -1.16
N VAL A 50 -12.33 -3.50 -1.95
CA VAL A 50 -11.06 -2.88 -1.57
C VAL A 50 -11.17 -1.37 -1.61
N ASP A 51 -10.58 -0.71 -0.61
CA ASP A 51 -10.26 0.70 -0.70
C ASP A 51 -8.81 0.86 -1.14
N HIS A 52 -8.64 1.42 -2.34
CA HIS A 52 -7.34 1.78 -2.85
C HIS A 52 -6.93 3.13 -2.24
N LYS A 53 -5.85 3.08 -1.46
CA LYS A 53 -5.17 4.21 -0.85
C LYS A 53 -3.87 4.45 -1.63
N PRO A 54 -3.91 5.20 -2.75
CA PRO A 54 -2.74 5.42 -3.60
C PRO A 54 -1.63 6.21 -2.89
N GLU A 55 -1.97 6.88 -1.77
CA GLU A 55 -1.00 7.54 -0.93
C GLU A 55 0.03 6.53 -0.43
N ARG A 56 1.28 6.71 -0.88
CA ARG A 56 2.41 5.96 -0.36
C ARG A 56 2.55 6.29 1.12
N ARG A 57 2.61 5.25 1.96
CA ARG A 57 3.01 5.39 3.38
C ARG A 57 4.33 6.15 3.47
N VAL A 58 5.27 5.86 2.56
CA VAL A 58 6.56 6.55 2.49
C VAL A 58 6.46 7.83 1.67
N LYS A 59 6.80 8.96 2.28
CA LYS A 59 7.03 10.25 1.62
C LYS A 59 8.53 10.52 1.64
N THR A 60 9.08 10.98 0.51
CA THR A 60 10.52 11.28 0.41
C THR A 60 10.74 12.78 0.40
N ILE A 61 11.45 13.30 1.40
CA ILE A 61 11.95 14.68 1.39
C ILE A 61 13.22 14.70 0.56
N LYS A 62 13.37 15.73 -0.28
CA LYS A 62 14.60 16.02 -1.02
C LYS A 62 15.18 17.33 -0.51
N LEU A 63 16.37 17.28 0.06
CA LEU A 63 17.13 18.46 0.48
C LEU A 63 18.20 18.73 -0.56
N HIS A 64 18.22 19.95 -1.08
CA HIS A 64 19.25 20.42 -2.00
C HIS A 64 20.26 21.26 -1.22
N LEU A 65 21.52 20.83 -1.25
CA LEU A 65 22.62 21.55 -0.65
C LEU A 65 23.16 22.62 -1.60
N ALA A 66 23.91 23.58 -1.06
CA ALA A 66 24.46 24.71 -1.83
C ALA A 66 25.45 24.27 -2.93
N ASP A 67 26.06 23.10 -2.79
CA ASP A 67 26.96 22.48 -3.76
C ASP A 67 26.23 21.68 -4.85
N GLY A 68 24.89 21.64 -4.83
CA GLY A 68 24.06 20.87 -5.75
C GLY A 68 23.84 19.41 -5.34
N THR A 69 24.46 18.96 -4.24
CA THR A 69 24.24 17.61 -3.70
C THR A 69 22.80 17.47 -3.21
N GLN A 70 22.18 16.32 -3.48
CA GLN A 70 20.81 16.02 -3.05
C GLN A 70 20.79 14.94 -1.98
N ILE A 71 20.24 15.26 -0.80
CA ILE A 71 19.97 14.29 0.25
C ILE A 71 18.51 13.85 0.16
N GLN A 72 18.26 12.54 0.19
CA GLN A 72 16.91 11.97 0.18
C GLN A 72 16.60 11.35 1.54
N LEU A 73 15.47 11.72 2.14
CA LEU A 73 15.01 11.21 3.43
C LEU A 73 13.64 10.56 3.26
N PRO A 74 13.55 9.22 3.14
CA PRO A 74 12.28 8.51 3.14
C PRO A 74 11.69 8.47 4.55
N LEU A 75 10.46 8.96 4.71
CA LEU A 75 9.74 9.03 5.98
C LEU A 75 8.43 8.27 5.91
N MET A 76 8.13 7.45 6.93
CA MET A 76 6.96 6.58 7.00
C MET A 76 5.65 7.29 7.37
N ASP A 77 5.76 8.44 8.02
CA ASP A 77 4.66 9.20 8.62
C ASP A 77 5.01 10.69 8.62
N LEU A 78 5.28 11.23 7.42
CA LEU A 78 5.61 12.64 7.25
C LEU A 78 4.44 13.53 7.69
N ILE A 79 4.72 14.40 8.65
CA ILE A 79 3.93 15.56 9.04
C ILE A 79 4.66 16.81 8.55
N GLU A 80 3.95 17.68 7.83
CA GLU A 80 4.45 18.97 7.37
C GLU A 80 3.64 20.09 8.02
N VAL A 81 4.34 21.06 8.60
CA VAL A 81 3.74 22.28 9.15
C VAL A 81 4.45 23.49 8.54
N GLU A 82 3.68 24.36 7.90
CA GLU A 82 4.17 25.66 7.46
C GLU A 82 4.12 26.65 8.64
N MET A 83 5.26 27.25 8.92
CA MET A 83 5.40 28.37 9.85
C MET A 83 5.39 29.70 9.09
N GLU A 84 5.50 30.80 9.82
CA GLU A 84 5.67 32.11 9.22
C GLU A 84 6.95 32.21 8.37
N LYS A 85 6.91 33.08 7.35
CA LYS A 85 8.06 33.41 6.47
C LYS A 85 8.59 32.22 5.65
N GLY A 86 7.73 31.28 5.28
CA GLY A 86 8.07 30.17 4.37
C GLY A 86 8.96 29.09 4.99
N VAL A 87 9.12 29.11 6.31
CA VAL A 87 9.80 28.04 7.05
C VAL A 87 8.84 26.86 7.18
N ARG A 88 9.30 25.66 6.83
CA ARG A 88 8.51 24.42 6.97
C ARG A 88 9.20 23.49 7.95
N ILE A 89 8.44 22.95 8.89
CA ILE A 89 8.88 21.88 9.78
C ILE A 89 8.36 20.56 9.21
N LEU A 90 9.29 19.64 8.96
CA LEU A 90 8.99 18.29 8.46
C LEU A 90 9.41 17.28 9.54
N ALA A 91 8.47 16.46 9.99
CA ALA A 91 8.70 15.44 11.02
C ALA A 91 8.21 14.08 10.56
N GLY A 92 8.91 13.01 10.94
CA GLY A 92 8.52 11.63 10.62
C GLY A 92 9.59 10.63 11.03
N ARG A 93 9.26 9.34 10.96
CA ARG A 93 10.18 8.23 11.23
C ARG A 93 10.92 7.81 9.96
N SER A 94 12.23 7.72 10.08
CA SER A 94 13.12 7.04 9.13
C SER A 94 13.71 5.82 9.82
N TYR A 95 13.76 4.69 9.13
CA TYR A 95 14.42 3.47 9.60
C TYR A 95 15.51 3.10 8.61
N ASP A 96 16.75 3.02 9.08
CA ASP A 96 17.81 2.36 8.35
C ASP A 96 17.81 0.89 8.76
N ILE A 97 17.41 0.02 7.82
CA ILE A 97 17.34 -1.43 8.06
C ILE A 97 18.69 -2.13 7.84
N PHE A 98 19.73 -1.38 7.42
CA PHE A 98 21.07 -1.89 7.14
C PHE A 98 22.14 -1.34 8.10
N ALA A 99 21.77 -0.52 9.07
CA ALA A 99 22.65 0.01 10.12
C ALA A 99 22.85 -0.97 11.29
#